data_AF-A0A960VWV2-F1
#
_entry.id   AF-A0A960VWV2-F1
#
_cell.length_a   1.000
_cell.length_b   1.000
_cell.length_c   1.000
_cell.angle_alpha   90.00
_cell.angle_beta   90.00
_cell.angle_gamma   90.00
#
_symmetry.space_group_name_H-M   'P 1'
#
loop_
_entity.id
_entity.type
_entity.pdbx_description
1 polymer ?
#
loop_
_entity_poly.entity_id
_entity_poly.type
_entity_poly.pdbx_seq_one_letter_code
_entity_poly.pdbx_strand_id
1 'polypeptide(L)'
;MHCQSRLRTIRSLFRCILLALLLCAAAGSLSTAHAQTDMRAEDKMDSQALPDFTTLWNFNDPAGTRAKFEEILPQAEASGNTAYLAELLTQVARTYGLQEMFGEAHATLDRVEGMLSGDGMDKARLRYLLERGRAFNSSKKPELAQPLFLEAYELGLTTEFDGLTIDAAHMLGIVTSDDESLDWNHRALDLAEKTADEKAANWKGALYNNMGMTYLDSHQPQQALELFQKGVEFREAMGHGEQSRMIAHWTVARALRALGRHPEALEKLAYIADNFPGHSDNGFWYEEMGENMLATGDMEGAKAQFSTAIPMLEAMGWVGKDYPGRIERLQANIDTGLPLLEIGSQAPDFTLPNQDGEDVSLAQVLASGPVVLAFYPKDHTGGCTLELAEYNRREGEFEQFNARVFGISGDSTESHEEFCAAQGYRLDLLADTGNEVRTAYGAITGEGRVGRVSYVIGSDGYISGFCASSSDMQAHAAAALEILGRITGIGESE
;
A
#
# COMPACT_ATOMS: atom_id res chain seq x y z
N MET A 1 -16.73 13.35 8.08
CA MET A 1 -15.68 14.00 7.25
C MET A 1 -14.25 13.88 7.80
N HIS A 2 -14.02 13.64 9.11
CA HIS A 2 -12.65 13.48 9.66
C HIS A 2 -12.06 12.05 9.62
N CYS A 3 -12.84 11.02 9.27
CA CYS A 3 -12.36 9.63 9.25
C CYS A 3 -11.73 9.23 7.89
N GLN A 4 -12.19 9.82 6.77
CA GLN A 4 -11.64 9.57 5.43
C GLN A 4 -10.18 10.02 5.25
N SER A 5 -9.66 10.95 6.06
CA SER A 5 -8.28 11.43 5.92
C SER A 5 -7.25 10.50 6.57
N ARG A 6 -7.61 9.74 7.63
CA ARG A 6 -6.67 8.85 8.32
C ARG A 6 -6.30 7.62 7.49
N LEU A 7 -7.24 7.05 6.74
CA LEU A 7 -6.98 5.87 5.88
C LEU A 7 -6.39 6.22 4.50
N ARG A 8 -6.68 7.40 3.93
CA ARG A 8 -5.92 7.96 2.79
C ARG A 8 -4.42 8.07 3.10
N THR A 9 -4.09 8.38 4.35
CA THR A 9 -2.69 8.48 4.83
C THR A 9 -2.02 7.10 4.91
N ILE A 10 -2.74 6.03 5.26
CA ILE A 10 -2.21 4.66 5.35
C ILE A 10 -1.95 4.07 3.95
N ARG A 11 -2.83 4.33 2.97
CA ARG A 11 -2.60 4.00 1.54
C ARG A 11 -1.38 4.74 0.97
N SER A 12 -1.18 6.00 1.36
CA SER A 12 0.02 6.76 1.01
C SER A 12 1.30 6.19 1.64
N LEU A 13 1.23 5.58 2.84
CA LEU A 13 2.37 4.89 3.46
C LEU A 13 2.73 3.58 2.74
N PHE A 14 1.72 2.82 2.27
CA PHE A 14 1.92 1.60 1.45
C PHE A 14 2.73 1.92 0.19
N ARG A 15 2.41 3.06 -0.46
CA ARG A 15 3.20 3.59 -1.57
C ARG A 15 4.60 3.96 -1.09
N CYS A 16 4.76 4.80 -0.07
CA CYS A 16 6.07 5.34 0.34
C CYS A 16 7.12 4.32 0.79
N ILE A 17 6.75 3.22 1.47
CA ILE A 17 7.74 2.29 2.06
C ILE A 17 8.16 1.19 1.08
N LEU A 18 7.23 0.67 0.27
CA LEU A 18 7.60 -0.19 -0.87
C LEU A 18 8.31 0.64 -1.97
N LEU A 19 7.96 1.94 -2.14
CA LEU A 19 8.72 2.91 -2.94
C LEU A 19 10.14 3.09 -2.41
N ALA A 20 10.34 3.22 -1.10
CA ALA A 20 11.67 3.46 -0.54
C ALA A 20 12.62 2.31 -0.92
N LEU A 21 12.13 1.07 -0.90
CA LEU A 21 12.89 -0.11 -1.34
C LEU A 21 13.08 -0.17 -2.87
N LEU A 22 12.12 0.30 -3.68
CA LEU A 22 12.18 0.26 -5.15
C LEU A 22 12.90 1.45 -5.79
N LEU A 23 12.88 2.64 -5.17
CA LEU A 23 13.62 3.84 -5.57
C LEU A 23 15.11 3.72 -5.21
N CYS A 24 15.44 3.06 -4.10
CA CYS A 24 16.83 2.67 -3.77
C CYS A 24 17.50 1.87 -4.91
N ALA A 25 16.74 1.07 -5.64
CA ALA A 25 17.26 0.24 -6.73
C ALA A 25 17.42 0.99 -8.06
N ALA A 26 16.71 2.11 -8.29
CA ALA A 26 16.83 2.88 -9.54
C ALA A 26 18.03 3.85 -9.54
N ALA A 27 18.52 4.24 -8.36
CA ALA A 27 19.67 5.14 -8.20
C ALA A 27 21.02 4.41 -8.07
N GLY A 28 21.02 3.08 -7.98
CA GLY A 28 22.17 2.28 -7.50
C GLY A 28 22.97 1.51 -8.55
N SER A 29 22.81 1.77 -9.86
CA SER A 29 23.55 1.02 -10.87
C SER A 29 23.95 1.91 -12.05
N LEU A 30 25.16 2.48 -11.97
CA LEU A 30 26.04 2.79 -13.09
C LEU A 30 27.42 3.12 -12.51
N SER A 31 28.28 2.11 -12.39
CA SER A 31 29.72 2.34 -12.22
C SER A 31 30.53 1.43 -13.15
N THR A 32 31.44 2.11 -13.86
CA THR A 32 32.65 1.66 -14.58
C THR A 32 32.57 1.50 -16.11
N ALA A 33 33.17 2.47 -16.84
CA ALA A 33 34.32 2.25 -17.75
C ALA A 33 34.79 3.54 -18.50
N HIS A 34 36.04 3.93 -18.22
CA HIS A 34 37.11 4.49 -19.08
C HIS A 34 36.85 5.55 -20.17
N ALA A 35 37.52 6.70 -20.05
CA ALA A 35 38.37 7.26 -21.12
C ALA A 35 39.44 8.25 -20.57
N GLN A 36 40.72 7.90 -20.72
CA GLN A 36 41.85 8.83 -20.94
C GLN A 36 41.78 9.27 -22.41
N THR A 37 42.19 10.43 -22.94
CA THR A 37 43.25 11.45 -22.77
C THR A 37 42.68 12.76 -23.38
N ASP A 38 43.14 14.00 -23.16
CA ASP A 38 44.46 14.53 -23.51
C ASP A 38 44.57 16.00 -23.00
N MET A 39 45.78 16.42 -22.63
CA MET A 39 46.09 17.74 -22.07
C MET A 39 46.40 18.78 -23.15
N ARG A 40 45.84 19.99 -23.02
CA ARG A 40 46.58 21.23 -23.33
C ARG A 40 46.25 22.32 -22.30
N ALA A 41 47.32 22.82 -21.68
CA ALA A 41 47.32 23.88 -20.69
C ALA A 41 47.33 25.25 -21.38
N GLU A 42 46.57 26.21 -20.84
CA GLU A 42 47.04 27.56 -20.50
C GLU A 42 45.98 28.33 -19.66
N ASP A 43 46.50 29.04 -18.67
CA ASP A 43 45.92 30.00 -17.69
C ASP A 43 45.14 29.55 -16.44
N LYS A 44 45.72 29.97 -15.29
CA LYS A 44 45.36 29.66 -13.91
C LYS A 44 44.44 30.75 -13.32
N MET A 45 43.23 30.33 -12.92
CA MET A 45 42.66 30.70 -11.62
C MET A 45 41.88 29.47 -11.14
N ASP A 46 42.29 28.93 -9.99
CA ASP A 46 41.98 27.57 -9.53
C ASP A 46 40.47 27.39 -9.29
N SER A 47 39.75 26.85 -10.28
CA SER A 47 38.38 26.36 -10.13
C SER A 47 38.45 24.85 -9.92
N GLN A 48 38.49 24.42 -8.66
CA GLN A 48 38.26 23.02 -8.36
C GLN A 48 36.86 22.67 -8.86
N ALA A 49 36.78 21.73 -9.81
CA ALA A 49 35.50 21.23 -10.33
C ALA A 49 34.60 20.82 -9.15
N LEU A 50 33.37 21.33 -9.13
CA LEU A 50 32.41 21.00 -8.09
C LEU A 50 32.04 19.51 -8.21
N PRO A 51 31.97 18.77 -7.09
CA PRO A 51 31.69 17.34 -7.11
C PRO A 51 30.28 17.06 -7.61
N ASP A 52 30.07 15.94 -8.30
CA ASP A 52 28.71 15.45 -8.57
C ASP A 52 28.12 14.85 -7.29
N PHE A 53 27.44 15.69 -6.51
CA PHE A 53 26.81 15.28 -5.26
C PHE A 53 25.73 14.21 -5.46
N THR A 54 25.18 14.03 -6.66
CA THR A 54 24.12 13.04 -6.88
C THR A 54 24.59 11.61 -6.63
N THR A 55 25.90 11.36 -6.77
CA THR A 55 26.55 10.06 -6.50
C THR A 55 26.73 9.75 -5.02
N LEU A 56 26.52 10.73 -4.12
CA LEU A 56 26.77 10.58 -2.68
C LEU A 56 25.55 10.04 -1.92
N TRP A 57 24.39 9.94 -2.57
CA TRP A 57 23.13 9.50 -1.97
C TRP A 57 23.22 8.08 -1.42
N ASN A 58 22.83 7.93 -0.15
CA ASN A 58 22.42 6.66 0.45
C ASN A 58 21.05 6.86 1.11
N PHE A 59 19.99 6.42 0.42
CA PHE A 59 18.62 6.56 0.92
C PHE A 59 18.34 5.75 2.21
N ASN A 60 19.13 4.73 2.50
CA ASN A 60 19.05 3.97 3.76
C ASN A 60 19.76 4.68 4.93
N ASP A 61 20.53 5.73 4.65
CA ASP A 61 21.19 6.58 5.64
C ASP A 61 21.07 8.06 5.25
N PRO A 62 19.87 8.67 5.39
CA PRO A 62 19.67 10.08 5.07
C PRO A 62 20.55 11.01 5.91
N ALA A 63 20.86 10.63 7.16
CA ALA A 63 21.70 11.43 8.05
C ALA A 63 23.17 11.45 7.58
N GLY A 64 23.74 10.28 7.25
CA GLY A 64 25.09 10.20 6.70
C GLY A 64 25.19 10.79 5.31
N THR A 65 24.13 10.70 4.49
CA THR A 65 24.06 11.41 3.21
C THR A 65 24.12 12.93 3.41
N ARG A 66 23.35 13.46 4.37
CA ARG A 66 23.38 14.88 4.72
C ARG A 66 24.77 15.35 5.11
N ALA A 67 25.47 14.59 5.96
CA ALA A 67 26.83 14.93 6.39
C ALA A 67 27.77 15.10 5.18
N LYS A 68 27.69 14.21 4.18
CA LYS A 68 28.48 14.33 2.93
C LYS A 68 28.10 15.56 2.10
N PHE A 69 26.83 15.94 2.06
CA PHE A 69 26.39 17.17 1.40
C PHE A 69 26.87 18.42 2.15
N GLU A 70 26.88 18.39 3.48
CA GLU A 70 27.37 19.49 4.31
C GLU A 70 28.88 19.70 4.17
N GLU A 71 29.66 18.64 3.96
CA GLU A 71 31.11 18.72 3.68
C GLU A 71 31.44 19.51 2.40
N ILE A 72 30.56 19.45 1.39
CA ILE A 72 30.77 20.14 0.10
C ILE A 72 30.14 21.54 0.04
N LEU A 73 29.28 21.91 1.00
CA LEU A 73 28.63 23.23 1.05
C LEU A 73 29.63 24.40 1.05
N PRO A 74 30.72 24.40 1.84
CA PRO A 74 31.68 25.52 1.82
C PRO A 74 32.32 25.74 0.46
N GLN A 75 32.64 24.66 -0.27
CA GLN A 75 33.18 24.75 -1.63
C GLN A 75 32.12 25.27 -2.61
N ALA A 76 30.87 24.81 -2.48
CA ALA A 76 29.74 25.27 -3.29
C ALA A 76 29.50 26.78 -3.11
N GLU A 77 29.51 27.27 -1.87
CA GLU A 77 29.35 28.68 -1.53
C GLU A 77 30.49 29.53 -2.08
N ALA A 78 31.74 29.09 -1.91
CA ALA A 78 32.92 29.79 -2.40
C ALA A 78 32.99 29.86 -3.94
N SER A 79 32.35 28.94 -4.65
CA SER A 79 32.38 28.88 -6.11
C SER A 79 31.59 30.00 -6.81
N GLY A 80 30.63 30.62 -6.12
CA GLY A 80 29.68 31.57 -6.73
C GLY A 80 28.66 30.94 -7.68
N ASN A 81 28.69 29.60 -7.87
CA ASN A 81 27.71 28.89 -8.68
C ASN A 81 26.38 28.74 -7.91
N THR A 82 25.53 29.76 -8.06
CA THR A 82 24.24 29.86 -7.34
C THR A 82 23.30 28.71 -7.69
N ALA A 83 23.27 28.26 -8.95
CA ALA A 83 22.44 27.13 -9.38
C ALA A 83 22.86 25.83 -8.69
N TYR A 84 24.16 25.51 -8.69
CA TYR A 84 24.68 24.31 -8.02
C TYR A 84 24.41 24.34 -6.51
N LEU A 85 24.65 25.47 -5.85
CA LEU A 85 24.38 25.62 -4.41
C LEU A 85 22.90 25.44 -4.09
N ALA A 86 22.01 26.03 -4.90
CA ALA A 86 20.56 25.86 -4.74
C ALA A 86 20.17 24.38 -4.91
N GLU A 87 20.64 23.70 -5.96
CA GLU A 87 20.38 22.27 -6.15
C GLU A 87 20.86 21.43 -4.96
N LEU A 88 22.10 21.65 -4.47
CA LEU A 88 22.64 20.94 -3.33
C LEU A 88 21.79 21.15 -2.05
N LEU A 89 21.39 22.39 -1.78
CA LEU A 89 20.55 22.71 -0.62
C LEU A 89 19.16 22.05 -0.70
N THR A 90 18.57 21.89 -1.89
CA THR A 90 17.31 21.11 -2.01
C THR A 90 17.52 19.65 -1.58
N GLN A 91 18.67 19.06 -1.87
CA GLN A 91 18.97 17.69 -1.49
C GLN A 91 19.28 17.57 0.01
N VAL A 92 19.91 18.58 0.62
CA VAL A 92 19.99 18.69 2.09
C VAL A 92 18.59 18.73 2.70
N ALA A 93 17.69 19.57 2.17
CA ALA A 93 16.31 19.61 2.65
C ALA A 93 15.58 18.27 2.51
N ARG A 94 15.80 17.54 1.40
CA ARG A 94 15.26 16.18 1.21
C ARG A 94 15.71 15.22 2.30
N THR A 95 16.97 15.28 2.73
CA THR A 95 17.48 14.43 3.81
C THR A 95 16.77 14.71 5.14
N TYR A 96 16.48 15.98 5.46
CA TYR A 96 15.70 16.36 6.64
C TYR A 96 14.25 15.85 6.55
N GLY A 97 13.61 16.02 5.38
CA GLY A 97 12.25 15.53 5.15
C GLY A 97 12.11 14.02 5.36
N LEU A 98 13.10 13.23 4.89
CA LEU A 98 13.14 11.77 5.10
C LEU A 98 13.32 11.36 6.57
N GLN A 99 13.81 12.27 7.42
CA GLN A 99 13.97 12.07 8.87
C GLN A 99 12.82 12.71 9.67
N GLU A 100 11.73 13.12 9.00
CA GLU A 100 10.59 13.84 9.60
C GLU A 100 10.98 15.18 10.27
N MET A 101 12.15 15.73 9.93
CA MET A 101 12.66 17.03 10.40
C MET A 101 12.13 18.17 9.52
N PHE A 102 10.81 18.33 9.49
CA PHE A 102 10.14 19.20 8.52
C PHE A 102 10.45 20.69 8.72
N GLY A 103 10.75 21.13 9.94
CA GLY A 103 11.12 22.52 10.23
C GLY A 103 12.44 22.89 9.56
N GLU A 104 13.45 22.04 9.71
CA GLU A 104 14.77 22.18 9.10
C GLU A 104 14.71 22.05 7.58
N ALA A 105 13.89 21.13 7.06
CA ALA A 105 13.63 21.01 5.63
C ALA A 105 13.06 22.31 5.05
N HIS A 106 12.00 22.88 5.66
CA HIS A 106 11.42 24.13 5.21
C HIS A 106 12.37 25.32 5.35
N ALA A 107 13.10 25.44 6.46
CA ALA A 107 14.07 26.52 6.64
C ALA A 107 15.20 26.49 5.59
N THR A 108 15.65 25.28 5.23
CA THR A 108 16.64 25.09 4.16
C THR A 108 16.06 25.49 2.81
N LEU A 109 14.80 25.14 2.54
CA LEU A 109 14.12 25.51 1.29
C LEU A 109 13.79 27.01 1.21
N ASP A 110 13.54 27.70 2.33
CA ASP A 110 13.36 29.15 2.35
C ASP A 110 14.64 29.86 1.89
N ARG A 111 15.80 29.33 2.29
CA ARG A 111 17.10 29.80 1.79
C ARG A 111 17.22 29.59 0.27
N VAL A 112 16.82 28.42 -0.23
CA VAL A 112 16.85 28.12 -1.67
C VAL A 112 15.96 29.07 -2.46
N GLU A 113 14.73 29.31 -1.99
CA GLU A 113 13.75 30.18 -2.65
C GLU A 113 14.32 31.58 -2.91
N GLY A 114 15.02 32.15 -1.93
CA GLY A 114 15.70 33.44 -2.06
C GLY A 114 16.81 33.48 -3.12
N MET A 115 17.28 32.33 -3.59
CA MET A 115 18.34 32.21 -4.61
C MET A 115 17.79 32.05 -6.03
N LEU A 116 16.52 31.67 -6.23
CA LEU A 116 15.96 31.22 -7.52
C LEU A 116 15.67 32.34 -8.55
N SER A 117 16.38 33.46 -8.46
CA SER A 117 16.24 34.61 -9.36
C SER A 117 17.21 34.54 -10.54
N GLY A 118 16.73 34.85 -11.75
CA GLY A 118 17.56 34.94 -12.96
C GLY A 118 17.53 33.68 -13.84
N ASP A 119 18.26 33.77 -14.96
CA ASP A 119 18.34 32.71 -15.98
C ASP A 119 19.22 31.54 -15.51
N GLY A 120 18.98 30.34 -16.06
CA GLY A 120 19.78 29.14 -15.75
C GLY A 120 19.43 28.43 -14.44
N MET A 121 18.31 28.81 -13.80
CA MET A 121 17.88 28.26 -12.51
C MET A 121 16.82 27.15 -12.63
N ASP A 122 16.45 26.72 -13.84
CA ASP A 122 15.28 25.86 -14.06
C ASP A 122 15.39 24.53 -13.32
N LYS A 123 16.55 23.86 -13.36
CA LYS A 123 16.78 22.61 -12.63
C LYS A 123 16.69 22.80 -11.11
N ALA A 124 17.25 23.90 -10.59
CA ALA A 124 17.17 24.24 -9.18
C ALA A 124 15.73 24.57 -8.76
N ARG A 125 14.97 25.26 -9.61
CA ARG A 125 13.55 25.59 -9.39
C ARG A 125 12.68 24.33 -9.38
N LEU A 126 12.89 23.41 -10.34
CA LEU A 126 12.23 22.11 -10.36
C LEU A 126 12.48 21.31 -9.08
N ARG A 127 13.75 21.18 -8.67
CA ARG A 127 14.10 20.49 -7.41
C ARG A 127 13.48 21.19 -6.20
N TYR A 128 13.51 22.52 -6.14
CA TYR A 128 12.90 23.28 -5.06
C TYR A 128 11.41 22.97 -4.91
N LEU A 129 10.65 23.06 -6.00
CA LEU A 129 9.22 22.80 -6.01
C LEU A 129 8.91 21.36 -5.57
N LEU A 130 9.65 20.39 -6.10
CA LEU A 130 9.54 18.98 -5.69
C LEU A 130 9.81 18.76 -4.21
N GLU A 131 10.94 19.27 -3.69
CA GLU A 131 11.30 19.02 -2.29
C GLU A 131 10.42 19.80 -1.30
N ARG A 132 9.97 21.01 -1.67
CA ARG A 132 8.97 21.76 -0.89
C ARG A 132 7.63 21.03 -0.86
N GLY A 133 7.16 20.55 -2.01
CA GLY A 133 5.94 19.75 -2.10
C GLY A 133 6.05 18.48 -1.26
N ARG A 134 7.18 17.76 -1.31
CA ARG A 134 7.42 16.56 -0.48
C ARG A 134 7.38 16.87 1.01
N ALA A 135 8.01 17.97 1.45
CA ALA A 135 7.99 18.37 2.86
C ALA A 135 6.55 18.66 3.35
N PHE A 136 5.71 19.31 2.54
CA PHE A 136 4.30 19.49 2.87
C PHE A 136 3.51 18.18 2.86
N ASN A 137 3.69 17.34 1.83
CA ASN A 137 2.97 16.08 1.73
C ASN A 137 3.29 15.15 2.92
N SER A 138 4.57 14.96 3.22
CA SER A 138 5.02 14.12 4.33
C SER A 138 4.62 14.68 5.70
N SER A 139 4.45 15.99 5.83
CA SER A 139 3.89 16.63 7.03
C SER A 139 2.34 16.69 7.04
N LYS A 140 1.68 15.87 6.21
CA LYS A 140 0.23 15.68 6.11
C LYS A 140 -0.54 16.93 5.66
N LYS A 141 0.05 17.70 4.75
CA LYS A 141 -0.55 18.90 4.12
C LYS A 141 -0.56 18.78 2.58
N PRO A 142 -1.22 17.75 2.02
CA PRO A 142 -1.22 17.52 0.56
C PRO A 142 -1.79 18.70 -0.23
N GLU A 143 -2.71 19.48 0.35
CA GLU A 143 -3.29 20.68 -0.25
C GLU A 143 -2.27 21.80 -0.52
N LEU A 144 -1.19 21.84 0.26
CA LEU A 144 -0.06 22.76 0.02
C LEU A 144 0.97 22.16 -0.95
N ALA A 145 1.02 20.83 -1.06
CA ALA A 145 1.97 20.13 -1.92
C ALA A 145 1.53 20.10 -3.39
N GLN A 146 0.24 19.86 -3.64
CA GLN A 146 -0.32 19.73 -4.99
C GLN A 146 0.02 20.89 -5.94
N PRO A 147 -0.19 22.18 -5.58
CA PRO A 147 0.13 23.28 -6.49
C PRO A 147 1.61 23.35 -6.84
N LEU A 148 2.51 23.00 -5.90
CA LEU A 148 3.95 22.99 -6.14
C LEU A 148 4.37 21.91 -7.14
N PHE A 149 3.79 20.71 -7.02
CA PHE A 149 4.07 19.64 -7.98
C PHE A 149 3.49 19.94 -9.37
N LEU A 150 2.34 20.60 -9.43
CA LEU A 150 1.76 21.04 -10.70
C LEU A 150 2.67 22.08 -11.38
N GLU A 151 3.14 23.08 -10.64
CA GLU A 151 4.09 24.06 -11.15
C GLU A 151 5.40 23.40 -11.61
N ALA A 152 5.91 22.43 -10.85
CA ALA A 152 7.09 21.66 -11.25
C ALA A 152 6.86 20.87 -12.54
N TYR A 153 5.69 20.26 -12.70
CA TYR A 153 5.34 19.52 -13.91
C TYR A 153 5.26 20.45 -15.14
N GLU A 154 4.54 21.56 -15.02
CA GLU A 154 4.38 22.54 -16.10
C GLU A 154 5.70 23.17 -16.52
N LEU A 155 6.54 23.57 -15.55
CA LEU A 155 7.89 24.03 -15.83
C LEU A 155 8.70 22.92 -16.53
N GLY A 156 8.66 21.70 -16.00
CA GLY A 156 9.41 20.56 -16.50
C GLY A 156 9.14 20.26 -17.97
N LEU A 157 7.88 20.38 -18.42
CA LEU A 157 7.47 20.19 -19.83
C LEU A 157 8.14 21.18 -20.81
N THR A 158 8.66 22.30 -20.31
CA THR A 158 9.35 23.31 -21.12
C THR A 158 10.88 23.19 -21.07
N THR A 159 11.39 22.19 -20.35
CA THR A 159 12.82 21.98 -20.11
C THR A 159 13.29 20.63 -20.62
N GLU A 160 14.60 20.38 -20.58
CA GLU A 160 15.23 19.09 -20.92
C GLU A 160 15.30 18.10 -19.74
N PHE A 161 14.75 18.46 -18.57
CA PHE A 161 14.91 17.68 -17.34
C PHE A 161 13.81 16.63 -17.16
N ASP A 162 13.66 15.74 -18.14
CA ASP A 162 12.60 14.72 -18.20
C ASP A 162 12.44 13.94 -16.89
N GLY A 163 13.54 13.56 -16.24
CA GLY A 163 13.49 12.83 -14.97
C GLY A 163 12.83 13.60 -13.82
N LEU A 164 12.97 14.93 -13.76
CA LEU A 164 12.29 15.77 -12.76
C LEU A 164 10.83 16.03 -13.16
N THR A 165 10.54 16.13 -14.46
CA THR A 165 9.17 16.26 -14.97
C THR A 165 8.35 15.01 -14.68
N ILE A 166 8.92 13.82 -14.90
CA ILE A 166 8.32 12.53 -14.56
C ILE A 166 8.10 12.43 -13.04
N ASP A 167 9.08 12.87 -12.23
CA ASP A 167 8.94 12.90 -10.78
C ASP A 167 7.76 13.79 -10.35
N ALA A 168 7.62 14.98 -10.93
CA ALA A 168 6.51 15.88 -10.62
C ALA A 168 5.14 15.27 -10.97
N ALA A 169 5.02 14.66 -12.15
CA ALA A 169 3.80 13.92 -12.53
C ALA A 169 3.51 12.75 -11.58
N HIS A 170 4.54 12.01 -11.19
CA HIS A 170 4.41 10.92 -10.24
C HIS A 170 3.94 11.41 -8.86
N MET A 171 4.50 12.52 -8.38
CA MET A 171 4.10 13.14 -7.12
C MET A 171 2.65 13.63 -7.15
N LEU A 172 2.17 14.17 -8.28
CA LEU A 172 0.75 14.49 -8.47
C LEU A 172 -0.11 13.24 -8.34
N GLY A 173 0.29 12.12 -8.96
CA GLY A 173 -0.39 10.83 -8.81
C GLY A 173 -0.47 10.33 -7.36
N ILE A 174 0.36 10.83 -6.45
CA ILE A 174 0.31 10.51 -5.01
C ILE A 174 -0.65 11.44 -4.25
N VAL A 175 -0.69 12.73 -4.59
CA VAL A 175 -1.40 13.74 -3.77
C VAL A 175 -2.80 14.11 -4.26
N THR A 176 -3.17 13.73 -5.49
CA THR A 176 -4.53 13.95 -6.02
C THR A 176 -5.54 12.92 -5.55
N SER A 177 -6.81 13.11 -5.89
CA SER A 177 -7.88 12.12 -5.63
C SER A 177 -7.60 10.80 -6.36
N ASP A 178 -8.25 9.73 -5.92
CA ASP A 178 -8.14 8.40 -6.55
C ASP A 178 -8.53 8.47 -8.05
N ASP A 179 -9.56 9.24 -8.38
CA ASP A 179 -10.01 9.46 -9.77
C ASP A 179 -8.94 10.10 -10.66
N GLU A 180 -8.13 11.03 -10.11
CA GLU A 180 -7.07 11.73 -10.86
C GLU A 180 -5.71 11.04 -10.75
N SER A 181 -5.52 10.16 -9.76
CA SER A 181 -4.24 9.50 -9.45
C SER A 181 -3.72 8.69 -10.65
N LEU A 182 -4.60 7.91 -11.29
CA LEU A 182 -4.24 7.10 -12.45
C LEU A 182 -3.87 7.96 -13.66
N ASP A 183 -4.59 9.06 -13.91
CA ASP A 183 -4.32 9.96 -15.02
C ASP A 183 -2.90 10.56 -14.91
N TRP A 184 -2.51 11.00 -13.72
CA TRP A 184 -1.16 11.52 -13.48
C TRP A 184 -0.09 10.45 -13.63
N ASN A 185 -0.34 9.23 -13.15
CA ASN A 185 0.60 8.13 -13.33
C ASN A 185 0.75 7.73 -14.81
N HIS A 186 -0.34 7.74 -15.58
CA HIS A 186 -0.27 7.54 -17.04
C HIS A 186 0.53 8.62 -17.73
N ARG A 187 0.35 9.90 -17.37
CA ARG A 187 1.18 11.00 -17.90
C ARG A 187 2.66 10.81 -17.58
N ALA A 188 2.99 10.39 -16.35
CA ALA A 188 4.36 10.10 -15.95
C ALA A 188 4.96 8.95 -16.76
N LEU A 189 4.18 7.88 -16.98
CA LEU A 189 4.60 6.72 -17.77
C LEU A 189 4.80 7.08 -19.23
N ASP A 190 3.89 7.84 -19.83
CA ASP A 190 3.98 8.34 -21.20
C ASP A 190 5.28 9.12 -21.44
N LEU A 191 5.67 9.96 -20.47
CA LEU A 191 6.93 10.70 -20.52
C LEU A 191 8.14 9.74 -20.41
N ALA A 192 8.09 8.79 -19.47
CA ALA A 192 9.15 7.81 -19.25
C ALA A 192 9.33 6.81 -20.41
N GLU A 193 8.29 6.57 -21.21
CA GLU A 193 8.35 5.75 -22.43
C GLU A 193 8.89 6.52 -23.64
N LYS A 194 8.66 7.83 -23.71
CA LYS A 194 9.04 8.69 -24.86
C LYS A 194 10.39 9.37 -24.70
N THR A 195 10.90 9.49 -23.47
CA THR A 195 12.18 10.16 -23.19
C THR A 195 13.36 9.45 -23.86
N ALA A 196 14.31 10.23 -24.34
CA ALA A 196 15.61 9.75 -24.81
C ALA A 196 16.67 9.69 -23.70
N ASP A 197 16.39 10.26 -22.51
CA ASP A 197 17.27 10.18 -21.35
C ASP A 197 17.12 8.81 -20.66
N GLU A 198 18.17 8.00 -20.72
CA GLU A 198 18.21 6.67 -20.11
C GLU A 198 17.96 6.71 -18.59
N LYS A 199 18.41 7.75 -17.89
CA LYS A 199 18.16 7.91 -16.45
C LYS A 199 16.70 8.22 -16.18
N ALA A 200 16.07 9.05 -17.01
CA ALA A 200 14.64 9.34 -16.92
C ALA A 200 13.80 8.10 -17.26
N ALA A 201 14.19 7.32 -18.26
CA ALA A 201 13.52 6.08 -18.66
C ALA A 201 13.49 5.02 -17.54
N ASN A 202 14.43 5.05 -16.59
CA ASN A 202 14.44 4.15 -15.44
C ASN A 202 13.24 4.32 -14.50
N TRP A 203 12.51 5.43 -14.59
CA TRP A 203 11.25 5.60 -13.86
C TRP A 203 10.19 4.57 -14.23
N LYS A 204 10.23 4.00 -15.45
CA LYS A 204 9.26 2.98 -15.92
C LYS A 204 9.08 1.84 -14.92
N GLY A 205 10.18 1.32 -14.36
CA GLY A 205 10.11 0.23 -13.40
C GLY A 205 9.31 0.59 -12.14
N ALA A 206 9.48 1.80 -11.61
CA ALA A 206 8.72 2.26 -10.44
C ALA A 206 7.26 2.55 -10.82
N LEU A 207 7.02 3.20 -11.96
CA LEU A 207 5.69 3.56 -12.44
C LEU A 207 4.83 2.33 -12.71
N TYR A 208 5.35 1.32 -13.41
CA TYR A 208 4.65 0.05 -13.63
C TYR A 208 4.21 -0.60 -12.32
N ASN A 209 5.11 -0.66 -11.33
CA ASN A 209 4.80 -1.24 -10.04
C ASN A 209 3.72 -0.44 -9.29
N ASN A 210 3.86 0.89 -9.24
CA ASN A 210 2.94 1.75 -8.49
C ASN A 210 1.54 1.78 -9.11
N MET A 211 1.47 1.86 -10.44
CA MET A 211 0.22 1.76 -11.17
C MET A 211 -0.41 0.37 -10.99
N GLY A 212 0.40 -0.69 -11.09
CA GLY A 212 -0.08 -2.06 -10.87
C GLY A 212 -0.70 -2.23 -9.47
N MET A 213 -0.05 -1.72 -8.43
CA MET A 213 -0.60 -1.73 -7.07
C MET A 213 -1.90 -0.92 -6.98
N THR A 214 -1.97 0.23 -7.64
CA THR A 214 -3.19 1.07 -7.67
C THR A 214 -4.36 0.35 -8.33
N TYR A 215 -4.11 -0.39 -9.42
CA TYR A 215 -5.13 -1.22 -10.06
C TYR A 215 -5.54 -2.41 -9.18
N LEU A 216 -4.62 -3.04 -8.45
CA LEU A 216 -5.00 -4.08 -7.47
C LEU A 216 -5.93 -3.52 -6.39
N ASP A 217 -5.56 -2.39 -5.79
CA ASP A 217 -6.38 -1.73 -4.76
C ASP A 217 -7.76 -1.32 -5.29
N SER A 218 -7.83 -1.04 -6.60
CA SER A 218 -9.06 -0.68 -7.32
C SER A 218 -9.81 -1.89 -7.92
N HIS A 219 -9.49 -3.12 -7.49
CA HIS A 219 -10.15 -4.37 -7.92
C HIS A 219 -10.08 -4.61 -9.44
N GLN A 220 -8.98 -4.17 -10.05
CA GLN A 220 -8.67 -4.35 -11.47
C GLN A 220 -7.41 -5.20 -11.63
N PRO A 221 -7.41 -6.47 -11.17
CA PRO A 221 -6.22 -7.28 -11.09
C PRO A 221 -5.66 -7.69 -12.47
N GLN A 222 -6.47 -7.66 -13.53
CA GLN A 222 -6.01 -7.91 -14.90
C GLN A 222 -5.12 -6.77 -15.41
N GLN A 223 -5.55 -5.52 -15.24
CA GLN A 223 -4.77 -4.32 -15.58
C GLN A 223 -3.48 -4.26 -14.73
N ALA A 224 -3.57 -4.65 -13.46
CA ALA A 224 -2.41 -4.74 -12.60
C ALA A 224 -1.38 -5.77 -13.10
N LEU A 225 -1.85 -6.98 -13.47
CA LEU A 225 -1.00 -8.05 -13.99
C LEU A 225 -0.22 -7.60 -15.24
N GLU A 226 -0.89 -6.93 -16.18
CA GLU A 226 -0.26 -6.42 -17.41
C GLU A 226 0.87 -5.44 -17.10
N LEU A 227 0.67 -4.53 -16.14
CA LEU A 227 1.70 -3.58 -15.73
C LEU A 227 2.85 -4.26 -14.97
N PHE A 228 2.57 -5.20 -14.09
CA PHE A 228 3.62 -5.93 -13.38
C PHE A 228 4.47 -6.77 -14.34
N GLN A 229 3.86 -7.36 -15.38
CA GLN A 229 4.58 -8.07 -16.44
C GLN A 229 5.52 -7.14 -17.20
N LYS A 230 5.06 -5.95 -17.62
CA LYS A 230 5.93 -4.92 -18.20
C LYS A 230 7.05 -4.50 -17.24
N GLY A 231 6.76 -4.43 -15.94
CA GLY A 231 7.73 -4.15 -14.89
C GLY A 231 8.83 -5.20 -14.77
N VAL A 232 8.46 -6.48 -14.88
CA VAL A 232 9.42 -7.61 -14.93
C VAL A 232 10.30 -7.49 -16.16
N GLU A 233 9.70 -7.43 -17.36
CA GLU A 233 10.42 -7.36 -18.63
C GLU A 233 11.42 -6.19 -18.65
N PHE A 234 10.98 -5.02 -18.19
CA PHE A 234 11.83 -3.83 -18.12
C PHE A 234 13.03 -4.03 -17.19
N ARG A 235 12.80 -4.54 -15.97
CA ARG A 235 13.88 -4.70 -14.96
C ARG A 235 14.86 -5.80 -15.35
N GLU A 236 14.40 -6.85 -16.02
CA GLU A 236 15.26 -7.88 -16.60
C GLU A 236 16.12 -7.31 -17.74
N ALA A 237 15.51 -6.60 -18.70
CA ALA A 237 16.22 -6.00 -19.83
C ALA A 237 17.28 -4.98 -19.40
N MET A 238 17.00 -4.19 -18.36
CA MET A 238 17.91 -3.19 -17.81
C MET A 238 18.93 -3.76 -16.81
N GLY A 239 18.89 -5.06 -16.51
CA GLY A 239 19.83 -5.70 -15.58
C GLY A 239 19.75 -5.15 -14.16
N HIS A 240 18.54 -4.77 -13.69
CA HIS A 240 18.36 -4.27 -12.32
C HIS A 240 18.77 -5.32 -11.28
N GLY A 241 19.14 -4.85 -10.08
CA GLY A 241 19.57 -5.69 -8.97
C GLY A 241 18.57 -6.80 -8.61
N GLU A 242 19.10 -7.89 -8.05
CA GLU A 242 18.36 -9.12 -7.71
C GLU A 242 17.06 -8.83 -6.95
N GLN A 243 17.14 -8.07 -5.86
CA GLN A 243 15.98 -7.71 -5.03
C GLN A 243 14.90 -6.98 -5.83
N SER A 244 15.31 -6.07 -6.72
CA SER A 244 14.37 -5.29 -7.53
C SER A 244 13.63 -6.16 -8.55
N ARG A 245 14.33 -7.11 -9.17
CA ARG A 245 13.71 -8.08 -10.08
C ARG A 245 12.81 -9.02 -9.30
N MET A 246 13.27 -9.57 -8.18
CA MET A 246 12.47 -10.45 -7.31
C MET A 246 11.12 -9.82 -6.92
N ILE A 247 11.11 -8.55 -6.46
CA ILE A 247 9.87 -7.84 -6.11
C ILE A 247 8.92 -7.71 -7.31
N ALA A 248 9.45 -7.47 -8.51
CA ALA A 248 8.63 -7.41 -9.72
C ALA A 248 8.00 -8.77 -10.06
N HIS A 249 8.71 -9.88 -9.87
CA HIS A 249 8.10 -11.20 -10.04
C HIS A 249 7.06 -11.50 -8.94
N TRP A 250 7.31 -11.08 -7.70
CA TRP A 250 6.38 -11.27 -6.58
C TRP A 250 5.07 -10.52 -6.80
N THR A 251 5.10 -9.30 -7.33
CA THR A 251 3.87 -8.55 -7.66
C THR A 251 3.04 -9.21 -8.76
N VAL A 252 3.68 -9.87 -9.74
CA VAL A 252 2.98 -10.72 -10.71
C VAL A 252 2.27 -11.88 -10.02
N ALA A 253 2.92 -12.58 -9.08
CA ALA A 253 2.28 -13.66 -8.32
C ALA A 253 1.07 -13.16 -7.52
N ARG A 254 1.20 -11.99 -6.87
CA ARG A 254 0.10 -11.36 -6.13
C ARG A 254 -1.09 -10.99 -7.02
N ALA A 255 -0.84 -10.47 -8.23
CA ALA A 255 -1.91 -10.18 -9.19
C ALA A 255 -2.58 -11.46 -9.73
N LEU A 256 -1.81 -12.53 -9.95
CA LEU A 256 -2.36 -13.84 -10.33
C LEU A 256 -3.25 -14.41 -9.21
N ARG A 257 -2.85 -14.28 -7.94
CA ARG A 257 -3.70 -14.65 -6.80
C ARG A 257 -5.01 -13.86 -6.79
N ALA A 258 -4.95 -12.55 -6.99
CA ALA A 258 -6.14 -11.69 -7.04
C ALA A 258 -7.10 -12.05 -8.20
N LEU A 259 -6.60 -12.70 -9.25
CA LEU A 259 -7.40 -13.26 -10.35
C LEU A 259 -7.92 -14.68 -10.07
N GLY A 260 -7.63 -15.27 -8.92
CA GLY A 260 -7.91 -16.68 -8.62
C GLY A 260 -7.04 -17.68 -9.39
N ARG A 261 -5.98 -17.21 -10.08
CA ARG A 261 -5.05 -18.02 -10.88
C ARG A 261 -3.94 -18.61 -10.00
N HIS A 262 -4.33 -19.28 -8.92
CA HIS A 262 -3.41 -19.77 -7.89
C HIS A 262 -2.32 -20.71 -8.40
N PRO A 263 -2.57 -21.66 -9.33
CA PRO A 263 -1.49 -22.50 -9.88
C PRO A 263 -0.39 -21.68 -10.56
N GLU A 264 -0.76 -20.66 -11.32
CA GLU A 264 0.20 -19.79 -12.01
C GLU A 264 0.95 -18.88 -11.01
N ALA A 265 0.28 -18.43 -9.95
CA ALA A 265 0.92 -17.70 -8.86
C ALA A 265 1.98 -18.56 -8.16
N LEU A 266 1.67 -19.82 -7.86
CA LEU A 266 2.60 -20.79 -7.26
C LEU A 266 3.78 -21.09 -8.17
N GLU A 267 3.56 -21.28 -9.48
CA GLU A 267 4.64 -21.42 -10.46
C GLU A 267 5.56 -20.19 -10.47
N LYS A 268 4.98 -18.98 -10.39
CA LYS A 268 5.75 -17.74 -10.32
C LYS A 268 6.57 -17.63 -9.03
N LEU A 269 6.02 -18.06 -7.90
CA LEU A 269 6.73 -18.07 -6.60
C LEU A 269 7.84 -19.12 -6.58
N ALA A 270 7.63 -20.28 -7.19
CA ALA A 270 8.66 -21.31 -7.37
C ALA A 270 9.81 -20.78 -8.26
N TYR A 271 9.47 -20.12 -9.38
CA TYR A 271 10.47 -19.41 -10.19
C TYR A 271 11.28 -18.42 -9.35
N ILE A 272 10.64 -17.68 -8.44
CA ILE A 272 11.35 -16.75 -7.56
C ILE A 272 12.36 -17.48 -6.67
N ALA A 273 11.95 -18.59 -6.05
CA ALA A 273 12.83 -19.39 -5.20
C ALA A 273 14.05 -19.93 -5.96
N ASP A 274 13.86 -20.36 -7.21
CA ASP A 274 14.94 -20.92 -8.03
C ASP A 274 15.94 -19.87 -8.54
N ASN A 275 15.51 -18.61 -8.69
CA ASN A 275 16.29 -17.58 -9.39
C ASN A 275 16.76 -16.41 -8.51
N PHE A 276 16.19 -16.22 -7.33
CA PHE A 276 16.54 -15.12 -6.42
C PHE A 276 16.75 -15.67 -5.01
N PRO A 277 17.96 -16.17 -4.67
CA PRO A 277 18.27 -16.73 -3.36
C PRO A 277 17.89 -15.81 -2.18
N GLY A 278 17.92 -14.48 -2.38
CA GLY A 278 17.46 -13.51 -1.38
C GLY A 278 15.97 -13.61 -1.00
N HIS A 279 15.17 -14.44 -1.69
CA HIS A 279 13.78 -14.70 -1.33
C HIS A 279 13.65 -15.30 0.08
N SER A 280 14.64 -16.08 0.52
CA SER A 280 14.59 -16.79 1.80
C SER A 280 14.58 -15.84 3.00
N ASP A 281 15.00 -14.58 2.80
CA ASP A 281 15.04 -13.53 3.82
C ASP A 281 13.81 -12.61 3.76
N ASN A 282 12.81 -12.95 2.92
CA ASN A 282 11.64 -12.13 2.68
C ASN A 282 10.33 -12.79 3.17
N GLY A 283 9.82 -12.32 4.32
CA GLY A 283 8.55 -12.80 4.89
C GLY A 283 7.33 -12.65 3.95
N PHE A 284 7.31 -11.65 3.06
CA PHE A 284 6.21 -11.46 2.11
C PHE A 284 6.14 -12.52 1.02
N TRP A 285 7.27 -13.16 0.69
CA TRP A 285 7.27 -14.29 -0.25
C TRP A 285 6.60 -15.51 0.39
N TYR A 286 6.92 -15.80 1.66
CA TYR A 286 6.31 -16.90 2.42
C TYR A 286 4.82 -16.64 2.66
N GLU A 287 4.43 -15.42 3.02
CA GLU A 287 3.02 -15.04 3.12
C GLU A 287 2.28 -15.33 1.81
N GLU A 288 2.77 -14.82 0.67
CA GLU A 288 2.12 -14.99 -0.63
C GLU A 288 2.06 -16.46 -1.08
N MET A 289 3.08 -17.27 -0.77
CA MET A 289 3.04 -18.72 -0.97
C MET A 289 1.95 -19.37 -0.13
N GLY A 290 1.86 -19.01 1.16
CA GLY A 290 0.86 -19.53 2.08
C GLY A 290 -0.57 -19.19 1.67
N GLU A 291 -0.81 -17.95 1.22
CA GLU A 291 -2.13 -17.52 0.72
C GLU A 291 -2.60 -18.37 -0.48
N ASN A 292 -1.71 -18.61 -1.45
CA ASN A 292 -2.06 -19.41 -2.62
C ASN A 292 -2.23 -20.90 -2.28
N MET A 293 -1.38 -21.46 -1.41
CA MET A 293 -1.53 -22.83 -0.91
C MET A 293 -2.88 -23.01 -0.21
N LEU A 294 -3.24 -22.07 0.67
CA LEU A 294 -4.49 -22.09 1.41
C LEU A 294 -5.71 -22.04 0.48
N ALA A 295 -5.68 -21.16 -0.53
CA ALA A 295 -6.74 -21.04 -1.52
C ALA A 295 -6.91 -22.31 -2.38
N THR A 296 -5.83 -23.06 -2.60
CA THR A 296 -5.87 -24.35 -3.32
C THR A 296 -6.16 -25.56 -2.43
N GLY A 297 -6.36 -25.36 -1.13
CA GLY A 297 -6.66 -26.43 -0.17
C GLY A 297 -5.44 -27.10 0.48
N ASP A 298 -4.22 -26.67 0.20
CA ASP A 298 -3.01 -27.16 0.87
C ASP A 298 -2.82 -26.47 2.22
N MET A 299 -3.62 -26.87 3.21
CA MET A 299 -3.63 -26.25 4.54
C MET A 299 -2.32 -26.47 5.31
N GLU A 300 -1.73 -27.67 5.22
CA GLU A 300 -0.48 -27.98 5.90
C GLU A 300 0.69 -27.21 5.28
N GLY A 301 0.76 -27.14 3.95
CA GLY A 301 1.71 -26.29 3.24
C GLY A 301 1.55 -24.83 3.63
N ALA A 302 0.32 -24.29 3.57
CA ALA A 302 0.04 -22.91 3.95
C ALA A 302 0.48 -22.58 5.38
N LYS A 303 0.16 -23.47 6.34
CA LYS A 303 0.57 -23.33 7.73
C LYS A 303 2.08 -23.26 7.89
N ALA A 304 2.81 -24.11 7.16
CA ALA A 304 4.27 -24.08 7.18
C ALA A 304 4.80 -22.73 6.68
N GLN A 305 4.25 -22.21 5.58
CA GLN A 305 4.66 -20.91 5.03
C GLN A 305 4.35 -19.75 5.98
N PHE A 306 3.13 -19.68 6.53
CA PHE A 306 2.76 -18.62 7.48
C PHE A 306 3.61 -18.67 8.76
N SER A 307 3.91 -19.86 9.26
CA SER A 307 4.78 -20.05 10.43
C SER A 307 6.20 -19.53 10.18
N THR A 308 6.68 -19.58 8.93
CA THR A 308 7.95 -18.96 8.53
C THR A 308 7.80 -17.45 8.34
N ALA A 309 6.71 -16.99 7.72
CA ALA A 309 6.47 -15.58 7.42
C ALA A 309 6.36 -14.70 8.66
N ILE A 310 5.59 -15.13 9.67
CA ILE A 310 5.26 -14.33 10.87
C ILE A 310 6.49 -13.73 11.56
N PRO A 311 7.49 -14.51 12.04
CA PRO A 311 8.63 -13.95 12.76
C PRO A 311 9.48 -13.01 11.88
N MET A 312 9.53 -13.25 10.57
CA MET A 312 10.28 -12.41 9.64
C MET A 312 9.59 -11.05 9.45
N LEU A 313 8.26 -11.05 9.33
CA LEU A 313 7.45 -9.85 9.20
C LEU A 313 7.44 -9.04 10.50
N GLU A 314 7.35 -9.69 11.66
CA GLU A 314 7.43 -9.03 12.96
C GLU A 314 8.79 -8.32 13.17
N ALA A 315 9.89 -8.97 12.77
CA ALA A 315 11.23 -8.41 12.91
C ALA A 315 11.45 -7.10 12.14
N MET A 316 10.63 -6.81 11.12
CA MET A 316 10.73 -5.58 10.34
C MET A 316 10.27 -4.33 11.10
N GLY A 317 9.50 -4.48 12.19
CA GLY A 317 9.01 -3.39 13.06
C GLY A 317 7.97 -2.46 12.41
N TRP A 318 8.20 -2.01 11.17
CA TRP A 318 7.28 -1.17 10.41
C TRP A 318 6.01 -1.94 9.98
N VAL A 319 6.09 -3.26 9.79
CA VAL A 319 4.94 -4.08 9.39
C VAL A 319 3.78 -3.98 10.40
N GLY A 320 4.07 -4.07 11.70
CA GLY A 320 3.02 -3.95 12.72
C GLY A 320 2.44 -2.54 12.83
N LYS A 321 3.23 -1.52 12.50
CA LYS A 321 2.81 -0.11 12.50
C LYS A 321 1.91 0.22 11.30
N ASP A 322 2.30 -0.25 10.12
CA ASP A 322 1.67 0.16 8.86
C ASP A 322 0.59 -0.82 8.40
N TYR A 323 0.66 -2.08 8.84
CA TYR A 323 -0.32 -3.14 8.58
C TYR A 323 -0.84 -3.74 9.89
N PRO A 324 -1.59 -2.96 10.68
CA PRO A 324 -2.14 -3.44 11.94
C PRO A 324 -3.02 -4.67 11.71
N GLY A 325 -2.83 -5.69 12.55
CA GLY A 325 -3.54 -6.97 12.47
C GLY A 325 -3.12 -7.92 11.35
N ARG A 326 -2.08 -7.60 10.55
CA ARG A 326 -1.54 -8.54 9.56
C ARG A 326 -1.05 -9.84 10.19
N ILE A 327 -0.27 -9.74 11.26
CA ILE A 327 0.25 -10.91 11.99
C ILE A 327 -0.88 -11.71 12.63
N GLU A 328 -1.82 -11.02 13.28
CA GLU A 328 -3.02 -11.63 13.87
C GLU A 328 -3.83 -12.40 12.82
N ARG A 329 -3.96 -11.85 11.60
CA ARG A 329 -4.62 -12.52 10.47
C ARG A 329 -3.88 -13.78 10.05
N LEU A 330 -2.56 -13.73 9.87
CA LEU A 330 -1.79 -14.91 9.49
C LEU A 330 -1.86 -16.01 10.56
N GLN A 331 -1.84 -15.64 11.84
CA GLN A 331 -2.04 -16.58 12.93
C GLN A 331 -3.45 -17.18 12.90
N ALA A 332 -4.48 -16.37 12.67
CA ALA A 332 -5.85 -16.85 12.54
C ALA A 332 -6.04 -17.75 11.30
N ASN A 333 -5.34 -17.49 10.18
CA ASN A 333 -5.31 -18.39 9.02
C ASN A 333 -4.71 -19.76 9.39
N ILE A 334 -3.64 -19.79 10.21
CA ILE A 334 -3.05 -21.04 10.72
C ILE A 334 -4.06 -21.79 11.61
N ASP A 335 -4.71 -21.09 12.53
CA ASP A 335 -5.57 -21.71 13.55
C ASP A 335 -6.89 -22.21 12.96
N THR A 336 -7.43 -21.47 11.99
CA THR A 336 -8.75 -21.75 11.42
C THR A 336 -8.68 -22.47 10.08
N GLY A 337 -7.59 -22.32 9.32
CA GLY A 337 -7.50 -22.77 7.93
C GLY A 337 -8.41 -21.99 6.97
N LEU A 338 -8.86 -20.79 7.34
CA LEU A 338 -9.68 -19.91 6.51
C LEU A 338 -8.80 -18.87 5.81
N PRO A 339 -9.04 -18.54 4.54
CA PRO A 339 -8.33 -17.48 3.83
C PRO A 339 -8.90 -16.10 4.21
N LEU A 340 -8.62 -15.64 5.44
CA LEU A 340 -9.19 -14.41 5.98
C LEU A 340 -8.74 -13.18 5.20
N LEU A 341 -9.66 -12.24 5.01
CA LEU A 341 -9.41 -11.01 4.27
C LEU A 341 -8.48 -10.06 5.04
N GLU A 342 -7.67 -9.31 4.28
CA GLU A 342 -6.73 -8.32 4.83
C GLU A 342 -7.48 -7.14 5.46
N ILE A 343 -7.07 -6.69 6.66
CA ILE A 343 -7.57 -5.44 7.24
C ILE A 343 -7.16 -4.28 6.32
N GLY A 344 -8.11 -3.38 6.05
CA GLY A 344 -7.95 -2.28 5.10
C GLY A 344 -8.27 -2.65 3.65
N SER A 345 -8.54 -3.92 3.34
CA SER A 345 -9.10 -4.31 2.03
C SER A 345 -10.57 -3.90 1.93
N GLN A 346 -11.04 -3.64 0.71
CA GLN A 346 -12.45 -3.31 0.49
C GLN A 346 -13.28 -4.56 0.75
N ALA A 347 -14.39 -4.38 1.46
CA ALA A 347 -15.33 -5.46 1.68
C ALA A 347 -15.98 -5.88 0.34
N PRO A 348 -15.99 -7.18 -0.03
CA PRO A 348 -16.70 -7.64 -1.21
C PRO A 348 -18.18 -7.25 -1.16
N ASP A 349 -18.68 -6.59 -2.22
CA ASP A 349 -20.08 -6.18 -2.26
C ASP A 349 -21.02 -7.38 -2.47
N PHE A 350 -22.25 -7.27 -1.99
CA PHE A 350 -23.27 -8.29 -2.16
C PHE A 350 -24.68 -7.72 -2.09
N THR A 351 -25.64 -8.49 -2.59
CA THR A 351 -27.06 -8.33 -2.31
C THR A 351 -27.64 -9.70 -2.01
N LEU A 352 -28.15 -9.89 -0.78
CA LEU A 352 -28.72 -11.16 -0.32
C LEU A 352 -30.11 -10.92 0.27
N PRO A 353 -31.06 -11.85 0.09
CA PRO A 353 -32.35 -11.76 0.77
C PRO A 353 -32.19 -12.05 2.26
N ASN A 354 -32.87 -11.27 3.10
CA ASN A 354 -33.01 -11.54 4.52
C ASN A 354 -34.09 -12.62 4.80
N GLN A 355 -34.38 -12.87 6.08
CA GLN A 355 -35.41 -13.80 6.54
C GLN A 355 -36.84 -13.46 6.06
N ASP A 356 -37.11 -12.21 5.72
CA ASP A 356 -38.41 -11.74 5.24
C ASP A 356 -38.50 -11.74 3.69
N GLY A 357 -37.43 -12.16 3.01
CA GLY A 357 -37.30 -12.13 1.56
C GLY A 357 -36.99 -10.75 0.99
N GLU A 358 -36.59 -9.79 1.83
CA GLU A 358 -36.17 -8.46 1.42
C GLU A 358 -34.68 -8.44 1.07
N ASP A 359 -34.35 -7.88 -0.09
CA ASP A 359 -32.96 -7.76 -0.53
C ASP A 359 -32.19 -6.74 0.30
N VAL A 360 -31.07 -7.17 0.90
CA VAL A 360 -30.13 -6.33 1.65
C VAL A 360 -28.84 -6.18 0.85
N SER A 361 -28.53 -4.94 0.45
CA SER A 361 -27.27 -4.58 -0.21
C SER A 361 -26.28 -3.97 0.76
N LEU A 362 -25.03 -4.45 0.76
CA LEU A 362 -23.97 -3.92 1.62
C LEU A 362 -23.76 -2.42 1.39
N ALA A 363 -23.68 -1.98 0.13
CA ALA A 363 -23.50 -0.57 -0.21
C ALA A 363 -24.61 0.34 0.35
N GLN A 364 -25.87 -0.12 0.31
CA GLN A 364 -27.00 0.66 0.85
C GLN A 364 -26.94 0.77 2.37
N VAL A 365 -26.56 -0.31 3.04
CA VAL A 365 -26.46 -0.34 4.51
C VAL A 365 -25.30 0.53 4.99
N LEU A 366 -24.15 0.47 4.33
CA LEU A 366 -22.95 1.26 4.67
C LEU A 366 -23.19 2.78 4.59
N ALA A 367 -24.14 3.22 3.74
CA ALA A 367 -24.54 4.63 3.69
C ALA A 367 -25.14 5.14 5.01
N SER A 368 -25.64 4.23 5.87
CA SER A 368 -26.23 4.56 7.15
C SER A 368 -25.27 4.44 8.32
N GLY A 369 -24.22 3.61 8.23
CA GLY A 369 -23.29 3.38 9.34
C GLY A 369 -22.38 2.17 9.12
N PRO A 370 -21.52 1.82 10.10
CA PRO A 370 -20.68 0.61 10.02
C PRO A 370 -21.52 -0.67 9.97
N VAL A 371 -20.93 -1.76 9.49
CA VAL A 371 -21.60 -3.06 9.37
C VAL A 371 -20.77 -4.15 10.03
N VAL A 372 -21.44 -5.04 10.77
CA VAL A 372 -20.86 -6.29 11.29
C VAL A 372 -21.49 -7.45 10.54
N LEU A 373 -20.65 -8.26 9.90
CA LEU A 373 -21.07 -9.50 9.24
C LEU A 373 -20.60 -10.69 10.07
N ALA A 374 -21.52 -11.49 10.58
CA ALA A 374 -21.24 -12.71 11.32
C ALA A 374 -21.53 -13.93 10.44
N PHE A 375 -20.48 -14.54 9.89
CA PHE A 375 -20.57 -15.76 9.10
C PHE A 375 -20.60 -16.98 10.02
N TYR A 376 -21.64 -17.80 9.90
CA TYR A 376 -21.82 -19.00 10.72
C TYR A 376 -22.17 -20.25 9.87
N PRO A 377 -21.86 -21.47 10.37
CA PRO A 377 -22.06 -22.70 9.62
C PRO A 377 -23.50 -22.99 9.20
N LYS A 378 -24.43 -22.97 10.18
CA LYS A 378 -25.80 -23.46 9.96
C LYS A 378 -26.81 -23.06 11.05
N ASP A 379 -28.03 -22.75 10.64
CA ASP A 379 -29.20 -22.55 11.51
C ASP A 379 -29.49 -23.75 12.43
N HIS A 380 -30.18 -23.48 13.54
CA HIS A 380 -30.67 -24.48 14.49
C HIS A 380 -29.58 -25.40 15.10
N THR A 381 -28.30 -24.99 15.02
CA THR A 381 -27.19 -25.72 15.65
C THR A 381 -26.71 -25.01 16.91
N GLY A 382 -26.37 -25.78 17.96
CA GLY A 382 -26.12 -25.22 19.30
C GLY A 382 -25.07 -24.11 19.35
N GLY A 383 -23.95 -24.24 18.62
CA GLY A 383 -22.92 -23.20 18.55
C GLY A 383 -23.42 -21.92 17.89
N CYS A 384 -24.09 -22.02 16.74
CA CYS A 384 -24.63 -20.85 16.02
C CYS A 384 -25.75 -20.16 16.82
N THR A 385 -26.58 -20.94 17.52
CA THR A 385 -27.61 -20.38 18.40
C THR A 385 -27.01 -19.55 19.52
N LEU A 386 -25.89 -19.98 20.12
CA LEU A 386 -25.20 -19.21 21.16
C LEU A 386 -24.54 -17.95 20.61
N GLU A 387 -23.89 -18.04 19.46
CA GLU A 387 -23.22 -16.92 18.79
C GLU A 387 -24.21 -15.80 18.43
N LEU A 388 -25.28 -16.13 17.71
CA LEU A 388 -26.27 -15.15 17.25
C LEU A 388 -27.11 -14.61 18.42
N ALA A 389 -27.35 -15.42 19.46
CA ALA A 389 -28.00 -14.93 20.67
C ALA A 389 -27.18 -13.86 21.39
N GLU A 390 -25.85 -13.96 21.36
CA GLU A 390 -24.97 -12.96 21.96
C GLU A 390 -25.01 -11.64 21.18
N TYR A 391 -24.99 -11.68 19.84
CA TYR A 391 -25.23 -10.51 19.00
C TYR A 391 -26.59 -9.87 19.28
N ASN A 392 -27.66 -10.67 19.32
CA ASN A 392 -29.02 -10.22 19.61
C ASN A 392 -29.13 -9.54 20.98
N ARG A 393 -28.48 -10.11 22.00
CA ARG A 393 -28.47 -9.60 23.38
C ARG A 393 -27.79 -8.23 23.46
N ARG A 394 -26.78 -7.98 22.63
CA ARG A 394 -25.96 -6.76 22.63
C ARG A 394 -26.33 -5.76 21.53
N GLU A 395 -27.46 -5.95 20.85
CA GLU A 395 -27.95 -5.08 19.78
C GLU A 395 -27.91 -3.59 20.17
N GLY A 396 -28.39 -3.24 21.37
CA GLY A 396 -28.36 -1.85 21.86
C GLY A 396 -26.96 -1.26 22.10
N GLU A 397 -25.91 -2.09 22.16
CA GLU A 397 -24.52 -1.62 22.15
C GLU A 397 -24.05 -1.31 20.72
N PHE A 398 -24.44 -2.14 19.74
CA PHE A 398 -24.15 -1.87 18.32
C PHE A 398 -24.88 -0.62 17.81
N GLU A 399 -26.12 -0.39 18.27
CA GLU A 399 -26.89 0.82 17.96
C GLU A 399 -26.18 2.12 18.41
N GLN A 400 -25.39 2.09 19.48
CA GLN A 400 -24.62 3.26 19.94
C GLN A 400 -23.56 3.70 18.93
N PHE A 401 -23.06 2.75 18.13
CA PHE A 401 -22.14 3.01 17.02
C PHE A 401 -22.87 3.24 15.70
N ASN A 402 -24.22 3.25 15.72
CA ASN A 402 -25.06 3.23 14.52
C ASN A 402 -24.67 2.08 13.57
N ALA A 403 -24.24 0.95 14.15
CA ALA A 403 -23.78 -0.21 13.40
C ALA A 403 -24.91 -1.23 13.24
N ARG A 404 -25.04 -1.81 12.04
CA ARG A 404 -25.97 -2.91 11.78
C ARG A 404 -25.23 -4.25 11.81
N VAL A 405 -25.86 -5.27 12.38
CA VAL A 405 -25.33 -6.63 12.48
C VAL A 405 -26.16 -7.56 11.59
N PHE A 406 -25.48 -8.38 10.78
CA PHE A 406 -26.10 -9.40 9.95
C PHE A 406 -25.47 -10.76 10.22
N GLY A 407 -26.30 -11.78 10.43
CA GLY A 407 -25.86 -13.17 10.35
C GLY A 407 -25.90 -13.64 8.90
N ILE A 408 -24.88 -14.38 8.43
CA ILE A 408 -24.85 -14.96 7.08
C ILE A 408 -24.53 -16.46 7.16
N SER A 409 -25.42 -17.28 6.59
CA SER A 409 -25.16 -18.69 6.30
C SER A 409 -25.69 -19.02 4.90
N GLY A 410 -25.57 -20.28 4.46
CA GLY A 410 -26.14 -20.74 3.20
C GLY A 410 -27.42 -21.54 3.39
N ASP A 411 -28.09 -21.36 4.53
CA ASP A 411 -29.46 -21.81 4.72
C ASP A 411 -30.42 -20.91 3.89
N SER A 412 -31.66 -21.35 3.72
CA SER A 412 -32.67 -20.61 2.95
C SER A 412 -33.31 -19.50 3.79
N THR A 413 -33.93 -18.52 3.11
CA THR A 413 -34.81 -17.52 3.75
C THR A 413 -35.86 -18.16 4.67
N GLU A 414 -36.46 -19.29 4.26
CA GLU A 414 -37.43 -20.03 5.08
C GLU A 414 -36.81 -20.59 6.37
N SER A 415 -35.61 -21.16 6.29
CA SER A 415 -34.87 -21.62 7.49
C SER A 415 -34.56 -20.44 8.43
N HIS A 416 -34.14 -19.31 7.88
CA HIS A 416 -33.86 -18.11 8.65
C HIS A 416 -35.13 -17.57 9.34
N GLU A 417 -36.27 -17.52 8.66
CA GLU A 417 -37.55 -17.11 9.23
C GLU A 417 -37.91 -18.00 10.43
N GLU A 418 -37.86 -19.31 10.27
CA GLU A 418 -38.14 -20.28 11.34
C GLU A 418 -37.16 -20.13 12.51
N PHE A 419 -35.88 -19.91 12.22
CA PHE A 419 -34.85 -19.78 13.24
C PHE A 419 -34.99 -18.48 14.04
N CYS A 420 -35.20 -17.35 13.36
CA CYS A 420 -35.48 -16.07 13.99
C CYS A 420 -36.73 -16.14 14.87
N ALA A 421 -37.81 -16.73 14.36
CA ALA A 421 -39.05 -16.90 15.13
C ALA A 421 -38.85 -17.79 16.37
N ALA A 422 -38.06 -18.85 16.26
CA ALA A 422 -37.80 -19.78 17.36
C ALA A 422 -36.92 -19.16 18.47
N GLN A 423 -35.96 -18.30 18.11
CA GLN A 423 -34.99 -17.72 19.06
C GLN A 423 -35.32 -16.28 19.49
N GLY A 424 -36.25 -15.60 18.81
CA GLY A 424 -36.57 -14.19 19.07
C GLY A 424 -35.45 -13.25 18.66
N TYR A 425 -34.80 -13.53 17.53
CA TYR A 425 -33.76 -12.67 16.97
C TYR A 425 -34.35 -11.43 16.30
N ARG A 426 -33.71 -10.28 16.54
CA ARG A 426 -34.01 -8.98 15.92
C ARG A 426 -32.98 -8.58 14.87
N LEU A 427 -31.79 -9.21 14.90
CA LEU A 427 -30.82 -9.10 13.82
C LEU A 427 -31.33 -9.82 12.56
N ASP A 428 -31.00 -9.24 11.40
CA ASP A 428 -31.30 -9.84 10.10
C ASP A 428 -30.36 -11.03 9.83
N LEU A 429 -30.92 -12.11 9.28
CA LEU A 429 -30.18 -13.26 8.77
C LEU A 429 -30.28 -13.30 7.25
N LEU A 430 -29.13 -13.33 6.57
CA LEU A 430 -29.03 -13.26 5.10
C LEU A 430 -28.69 -14.63 4.50
N ALA A 431 -29.48 -15.04 3.51
CA ALA A 431 -29.40 -16.36 2.89
C ALA A 431 -28.43 -16.38 1.69
N ASP A 432 -27.19 -16.83 1.92
CA ASP A 432 -26.16 -17.07 0.91
C ASP A 432 -26.19 -18.53 0.39
N THR A 433 -27.33 -18.93 -0.18
CA THR A 433 -27.56 -20.32 -0.65
C THR A 433 -26.53 -20.81 -1.68
N GLY A 434 -25.88 -19.90 -2.40
CA GLY A 434 -24.81 -20.19 -3.37
C GLY A 434 -23.41 -20.27 -2.78
N ASN A 435 -23.21 -19.87 -1.52
CA ASN A 435 -21.89 -19.67 -0.89
C ASN A 435 -21.02 -18.61 -1.57
N GLU A 436 -21.60 -17.73 -2.39
CA GLU A 436 -20.81 -16.76 -3.13
C GLU A 436 -20.22 -15.72 -2.19
N VAL A 437 -21.01 -15.23 -1.23
CA VAL A 437 -20.56 -14.24 -0.23
C VAL A 437 -19.64 -14.89 0.79
N ARG A 438 -19.96 -16.10 1.27
CA ARG A 438 -19.08 -16.87 2.17
C ARG A 438 -17.71 -17.14 1.53
N THR A 439 -17.68 -17.43 0.24
CA THR A 439 -16.42 -17.60 -0.52
C THR A 439 -15.67 -16.28 -0.64
N ALA A 440 -16.35 -15.20 -1.04
CA ALA A 440 -15.73 -13.89 -1.19
C ALA A 440 -15.10 -13.34 0.11
N TYR A 441 -15.70 -13.66 1.26
CA TYR A 441 -15.21 -13.26 2.59
C TYR A 441 -14.26 -14.27 3.25
N GLY A 442 -13.89 -15.34 2.56
CA GLY A 442 -13.02 -16.38 3.13
C GLY A 442 -13.63 -17.14 4.31
N ALA A 443 -14.96 -17.16 4.44
CA ALA A 443 -15.68 -17.86 5.49
C ALA A 443 -15.88 -19.36 5.20
N ILE A 444 -15.38 -19.84 4.04
CA ILE A 444 -15.39 -21.24 3.64
C ILE A 444 -14.00 -21.63 3.12
N THR A 445 -13.55 -22.85 3.43
CA THR A 445 -12.30 -23.37 2.88
C THR A 445 -12.49 -23.86 1.44
N GLY A 446 -11.40 -24.03 0.69
CA GLY A 446 -11.44 -24.65 -0.64
C GLY A 446 -12.04 -26.07 -0.67
N GLU A 447 -12.05 -26.76 0.48
CA GLU A 447 -12.66 -28.09 0.66
C GLU A 447 -14.16 -28.02 1.04
N GLY A 448 -14.74 -26.82 1.14
CA GLY A 448 -16.14 -26.61 1.49
C GLY A 448 -16.44 -26.61 2.99
N ARG A 449 -15.42 -26.57 3.86
CA ARG A 449 -15.62 -26.45 5.31
C ARG A 449 -15.98 -25.01 5.66
N VAL A 450 -17.17 -24.81 6.23
CA VAL A 450 -17.61 -23.49 6.66
C VAL A 450 -17.00 -23.14 8.03
N GLY A 451 -16.37 -21.98 8.08
CA GLY A 451 -15.79 -21.40 9.30
C GLY A 451 -16.74 -20.44 10.01
N ARG A 452 -16.36 -20.04 11.22
CA ARG A 452 -16.96 -18.92 11.95
C ARG A 452 -16.02 -17.73 11.84
N VAL A 453 -16.50 -16.65 11.25
CA VAL A 453 -15.75 -15.41 11.15
C VAL A 453 -16.71 -14.23 11.25
N SER A 454 -16.32 -13.22 12.01
CA SER A 454 -17.02 -11.94 12.03
C SER A 454 -16.11 -10.86 11.48
N TYR A 455 -16.62 -10.05 10.57
CA TYR A 455 -15.92 -8.88 10.03
C TYR A 455 -16.63 -7.61 10.46
N VAL A 456 -15.86 -6.58 10.81
CA VAL A 456 -16.37 -5.22 10.99
C VAL A 456 -15.94 -4.40 9.78
N ILE A 457 -16.91 -3.79 9.12
CA ILE A 457 -16.74 -2.97 7.93
C ILE A 457 -17.05 -1.53 8.32
N GLY A 458 -16.09 -0.64 8.10
CA GLY A 458 -16.27 0.79 8.32
C GLY A 458 -17.25 1.36 7.30
N SER A 459 -17.87 2.51 7.60
CA SER A 459 -18.78 3.20 6.65
C SER A 459 -18.10 3.66 5.36
N ASP A 460 -16.79 3.56 5.27
CA ASP A 460 -15.99 3.76 4.07
C ASP A 460 -15.90 2.52 3.16
N GLY A 461 -16.50 1.39 3.58
CA GLY A 461 -16.54 0.13 2.84
C GLY A 461 -15.30 -0.74 3.02
N TYR A 462 -14.43 -0.44 3.98
CA TYR A 462 -13.19 -1.19 4.24
C TYR A 462 -13.28 -2.06 5.49
N ILE A 463 -12.63 -3.22 5.45
CA ILE A 463 -12.52 -4.12 6.60
C ILE A 463 -11.67 -3.45 7.67
N SER A 464 -12.30 -3.17 8.81
CA SER A 464 -11.67 -2.53 9.96
C SER A 464 -11.09 -3.53 10.97
N GLY A 465 -11.51 -4.79 10.89
CA GLY A 465 -11.04 -5.87 11.75
C GLY A 465 -11.88 -7.13 11.57
N PHE A 466 -11.44 -8.21 12.21
CA PHE A 466 -12.14 -9.49 12.18
C PHE A 466 -12.03 -10.20 13.54
N CYS A 467 -12.88 -11.20 13.75
CA CYS A 467 -12.75 -12.22 14.78
C CYS A 467 -12.99 -13.58 14.14
N ALA A 468 -12.04 -14.50 14.28
CA ALA A 468 -12.16 -15.85 13.73
C ALA A 468 -11.86 -16.87 14.84
N SER A 469 -12.91 -17.42 15.44
CA SER A 469 -12.81 -18.44 16.49
C SER A 469 -13.83 -19.55 16.26
N SER A 470 -13.37 -20.80 16.29
CA SER A 470 -14.25 -21.96 16.14
C SER A 470 -14.81 -22.47 17.47
N SER A 471 -14.30 -21.99 18.60
CA SER A 471 -14.58 -22.50 19.94
C SER A 471 -15.15 -21.47 20.91
N ASP A 472 -14.92 -20.18 20.67
CA ASP A 472 -15.40 -19.09 21.52
C ASP A 472 -16.46 -18.25 20.80
N MET A 473 -17.72 -18.67 20.91
CA MET A 473 -18.84 -18.01 20.23
C MET A 473 -19.13 -16.61 20.79
N GLN A 474 -18.72 -16.34 22.04
CA GLN A 474 -18.99 -15.06 22.69
C GLN A 474 -17.94 -14.00 22.31
N ALA A 475 -16.71 -14.42 21.98
CA ALA A 475 -15.66 -13.52 21.54
C ALA A 475 -16.04 -12.70 20.30
N HIS A 476 -16.85 -13.25 19.40
CA HIS A 476 -17.23 -12.61 18.14
C HIS A 476 -17.90 -11.24 18.33
N ALA A 477 -18.97 -11.18 19.13
CA ALA A 477 -19.66 -9.92 19.40
C ALA A 477 -18.82 -8.95 20.24
N ALA A 478 -17.98 -9.46 21.16
CA ALA A 478 -17.05 -8.66 21.95
C ALA A 478 -16.00 -7.95 21.08
N ALA A 479 -15.31 -8.72 20.23
CA ALA A 479 -14.31 -8.19 19.31
C ALA A 479 -14.93 -7.18 18.33
N ALA A 480 -16.13 -7.46 17.81
CA ALA A 480 -16.82 -6.53 16.92
C ALA A 480 -17.06 -5.15 17.56
N LEU A 481 -17.50 -5.11 18.82
CA LEU A 481 -17.73 -3.86 19.55
C LEU A 481 -16.42 -3.13 19.90
N GLU A 482 -15.35 -3.86 20.20
CA GLU A 482 -14.03 -3.27 20.39
C GLU A 482 -13.51 -2.60 19.10
N ILE A 483 -13.65 -3.27 17.96
CA ILE A 483 -13.27 -2.69 16.66
C ILE A 483 -14.12 -1.45 16.35
N LEU A 484 -15.43 -1.51 16.59
CA LEU A 484 -16.33 -0.35 16.41
C LEU A 484 -15.93 0.84 17.30
N GLY A 485 -15.56 0.58 18.56
CA GLY A 485 -15.01 1.60 19.47
C GLY A 485 -13.78 2.29 18.88
N ARG A 486 -12.82 1.50 18.38
CA ARG A 486 -11.58 2.02 17.77
C ARG A 486 -11.84 2.89 16.54
N ILE A 487 -12.75 2.49 15.64
CA ILE A 487 -12.95 3.23 14.37
C ILE A 487 -13.88 4.44 14.49
N THR A 488 -14.77 4.45 15.50
CA THR A 488 -15.67 5.59 15.74
C THR A 488 -15.11 6.59 16.74
N GLY A 489 -14.12 6.20 17.55
CA GLY A 489 -13.60 7.00 18.66
C GLY A 489 -14.58 7.13 19.83
N ILE A 490 -15.67 6.38 19.82
CA ILE A 490 -16.66 6.35 20.91
C ILE A 490 -16.15 5.33 21.94
N GLY A 491 -15.79 5.81 23.15
CA GLY A 491 -15.33 4.98 24.26
C GLY A 491 -13.86 5.16 24.66
N GLU A 492 -13.06 5.91 23.90
CA GLU A 492 -11.76 6.40 24.38
C GLU A 492 -12.01 7.64 25.25
N SER A 493 -12.20 7.45 26.56
CA SER A 493 -12.08 8.54 27.53
C SER A 493 -10.61 8.97 27.63
N GLU A 494 -10.36 10.27 27.47
CA GLU A 494 -9.05 10.94 27.68
C GLU A 494 -8.30 10.52 28.95
#